data_AF-L8M153-F1
#
_entry.id   AF-L8M153-F1
#
_cell.length_a   1.000
_cell.length_b   1.000
_cell.length_c   1.000
_cell.angle_alpha   90.00
_cell.angle_beta   90.00
_cell.angle_gamma   90.00
#
_symmetry.space_group_name_H-M   'P 1'
#
loop_
_entity.id
_entity.type
_entity.pdbx_description
1 polymer ?
#
loop_
_entity_poly.entity_id
_entity_poly.type
_entity_poly.pdbx_seq_one_letter_code
_entity_poly.pdbx_strand_id
1 'polypeptide(L)'
;MLAQDQLPDLKATLHKIWGYSDFRYPQAEIIASLLRGKDALIVMPTGGGKSICFQLPALLKNGLTLVISPLIALMENQVQQLQNKQLPAALIHSQQSKRDRDQTLKAVSSQNLRLLYLSPETLLSLPVWSILSQAQVKINGIILDEAHCLVQWGTTFRPAYTRLGAVRAALSKIHSRKIAIAAFTATADIYTQQAIIKTLRLYHPAKFLLSPYRKNLHLQGKNIWTSRGRREQTLKFIQDKPNQSGLIYVRSRKASEELADWLRFRNLKTLAYHAGLTDQQRRHIENQWLQGKIPFVICTSAFGMGIDKSDCRKQQHLKKSIHSKQQQLDFVFDFFVDKIYSSIPQSIKRQQS
;
A
#
# COMPACT_ATOMS: atom_id res chain seq x y z
N MET A 1 -15.34 22.63 13.10
CA MET A 1 -14.16 23.18 12.40
C MET A 1 -12.89 22.63 13.05
N LEU A 2 -11.78 22.46 12.34
CA LEU A 2 -10.48 22.61 13.01
C LEU A 2 -10.47 24.05 13.56
N ALA A 3 -9.96 24.32 14.75
CA ALA A 3 -9.54 25.70 15.00
C ALA A 3 -8.55 26.04 13.87
N GLN A 4 -8.85 27.06 13.07
CA GLN A 4 -8.01 27.49 11.93
C GLN A 4 -6.54 27.68 12.37
N ASP A 5 -6.34 27.90 13.66
CA ASP A 5 -5.08 28.12 14.37
C ASP A 5 -4.07 26.95 14.31
N GLN A 6 -4.50 25.69 14.10
CA GLN A 6 -3.56 24.55 14.03
C GLN A 6 -3.06 24.24 12.61
N LEU A 7 -3.70 24.76 11.57
CA LEU A 7 -3.32 24.48 10.18
C LEU A 7 -1.91 25.00 9.79
N PRO A 8 -1.49 26.20 10.24
CA PRO A 8 -0.14 26.71 9.97
C PRO A 8 0.95 25.81 10.56
N ASP A 9 0.75 25.29 11.78
CA ASP A 9 1.69 24.39 12.45
C ASP A 9 1.80 23.02 11.75
N LEU A 10 0.68 22.53 11.22
CA LEU A 10 0.66 21.32 10.39
C LEU A 10 1.46 21.48 9.09
N LYS A 11 1.31 22.63 8.40
CA LYS A 11 2.08 22.92 7.17
C LYS A 11 3.57 23.10 7.48
N ALA A 12 3.91 23.79 8.57
CA ALA A 12 5.29 23.96 9.01
C ALA A 12 5.95 22.60 9.31
N THR A 13 5.25 21.70 10.00
CA THR A 13 5.74 20.34 10.28
C THR A 13 5.86 19.50 9.01
N LEU A 14 4.89 19.59 8.10
CA LEU A 14 4.93 18.92 6.79
C LEU A 14 6.18 19.35 6.01
N HIS A 15 6.45 20.65 5.95
CA HIS A 15 7.61 21.22 5.28
C HIS A 15 8.91 20.78 5.97
N LYS A 16 8.99 20.86 7.30
CA LYS A 16 10.18 20.46 8.06
C LYS A 16 10.57 18.99 7.83
N ILE A 17 9.58 18.09 7.82
CA ILE A 17 9.86 16.64 7.74
C ILE A 17 10.05 16.19 6.28
N TRP A 18 9.16 16.60 5.39
CA TRP A 18 9.11 16.09 4.01
C TRP A 18 9.48 17.11 2.94
N GLY A 19 9.63 18.39 3.28
CA GLY A 19 9.96 19.45 2.31
C GLY A 19 8.79 19.86 1.40
N TYR A 20 7.56 19.46 1.71
CA TYR A 20 6.39 19.85 0.94
C TYR A 20 5.84 21.19 1.44
N SER A 21 5.59 22.12 0.52
CA SER A 21 5.05 23.45 0.82
C SER A 21 3.57 23.44 1.21
N ASP A 22 2.79 22.49 0.66
CA ASP A 22 1.37 22.38 0.98
C ASP A 22 0.85 20.93 0.91
N PHE A 23 -0.31 20.72 1.53
CA PHE A 23 -1.09 19.50 1.46
C PHE A 23 -1.77 19.37 0.10
N ARG A 24 -1.84 18.14 -0.41
CA ARG A 24 -2.75 17.82 -1.52
C ARG A 24 -4.15 17.62 -0.95
N TYR A 25 -5.19 18.07 -1.63
CA TYR A 25 -6.55 17.73 -1.24
C TYR A 25 -6.79 16.20 -1.33
N PRO A 26 -7.46 15.54 -0.35
CA PRO A 26 -8.00 16.03 0.92
C PRO A 26 -7.13 15.67 2.14
N GLN A 27 -5.80 15.74 2.02
CA GLN A 27 -4.87 15.30 3.07
C GLN A 27 -5.08 16.07 4.38
N ALA A 28 -5.27 17.39 4.30
CA ALA A 28 -5.47 18.23 5.48
C ALA A 28 -6.74 17.82 6.25
N GLU A 29 -7.83 17.54 5.53
CA GLU A 29 -9.11 17.11 6.09
C GLU A 29 -9.03 15.71 6.71
N ILE A 30 -8.27 14.81 6.09
CA ILE A 30 -7.99 13.48 6.66
C ILE A 30 -7.21 13.63 7.96
N ILE A 31 -6.08 14.36 7.94
CA ILE A 31 -5.22 14.59 9.12
C ILE A 31 -6.05 15.19 10.26
N ALA A 32 -6.87 16.19 9.97
CA ALA A 32 -7.80 16.79 10.91
C ALA A 32 -8.79 15.79 11.52
N SER A 33 -9.34 14.88 10.70
CA SER A 33 -10.22 13.83 11.17
C SER A 33 -9.52 12.87 12.13
N LEU A 34 -8.29 12.46 11.81
CA LEU A 34 -7.49 11.56 12.64
C LEU A 34 -7.03 12.23 13.95
N LEU A 35 -6.67 13.51 13.91
CA LEU A 35 -6.33 14.28 15.11
C LEU A 35 -7.51 14.36 16.08
N ARG A 36 -8.75 14.39 15.58
CA ARG A 36 -9.97 14.34 16.42
C ARG A 36 -10.36 12.94 16.90
N GLY A 37 -9.60 11.89 16.55
CA GLY A 37 -9.90 10.52 16.96
C GLY A 37 -11.23 10.00 16.38
N LYS A 38 -11.57 10.41 15.16
CA LYS A 38 -12.71 9.86 14.42
C LYS A 38 -12.28 8.65 13.61
N ASP A 39 -13.15 7.64 13.55
CA ASP A 39 -12.98 6.55 12.59
C ASP A 39 -13.03 7.12 11.16
N ALA A 40 -12.28 6.52 10.23
CA ALA A 40 -12.20 7.02 8.87
C ALA A 40 -12.02 5.90 7.84
N LEU A 41 -12.58 6.11 6.66
CA LEU A 41 -12.34 5.32 5.45
C LEU A 41 -11.78 6.24 4.37
N ILE A 42 -10.55 5.98 3.96
CA ILE A 42 -9.80 6.77 2.99
C ILE A 42 -9.57 5.92 1.75
N VAL A 43 -10.21 6.30 0.65
CA VAL A 43 -10.00 5.72 -0.68
C VAL A 43 -9.31 6.79 -1.53
N MET A 44 -8.00 6.67 -1.69
CA MET A 44 -7.19 7.62 -2.44
C MET A 44 -6.21 6.89 -3.35
N PRO A 45 -6.05 7.31 -4.62
CA PRO A 45 -5.17 6.63 -5.56
C PRO A 45 -3.73 6.52 -5.02
N THR A 46 -2.99 5.52 -5.50
CA THR A 46 -1.57 5.38 -5.17
C THR A 46 -0.80 6.66 -5.51
N GLY A 47 0.24 6.99 -4.74
CA GLY A 47 0.94 8.27 -4.90
C GLY A 47 0.16 9.52 -4.46
N GLY A 48 -1.09 9.37 -4.00
CA GLY A 48 -1.87 10.43 -3.37
C GLY A 48 -1.37 10.86 -1.98
N GLY A 49 -0.30 10.24 -1.48
CA GLY A 49 0.31 10.57 -0.19
C GLY A 49 -0.48 10.06 1.02
N LYS A 50 -1.11 8.87 0.91
CA LYS A 50 -1.86 8.23 2.01
C LYS A 50 -1.04 8.11 3.29
N SER A 51 0.24 7.75 3.19
CA SER A 51 1.13 7.59 4.35
C SER A 51 1.27 8.87 5.17
N ILE A 52 1.43 10.02 4.51
CA ILE A 52 1.56 11.32 5.17
C ILE A 52 0.33 11.61 6.03
N CYS A 53 -0.87 11.24 5.54
CA CYS A 53 -2.12 11.48 6.24
C CYS A 53 -2.19 10.85 7.62
N PHE A 54 -1.54 9.70 7.85
CA PHE A 54 -1.50 9.05 9.15
C PHE A 54 -0.16 9.19 9.89
N GLN A 55 0.95 9.38 9.16
CA GLN A 55 2.26 9.60 9.76
C GLN A 55 2.35 10.95 10.47
N LEU A 56 1.92 12.03 9.82
CA LEU A 56 1.97 13.37 10.41
C LEU A 56 1.20 13.45 11.74
N PRO A 57 -0.09 13.05 11.83
CA PRO A 57 -0.81 13.12 13.09
C PRO A 57 -0.28 12.17 14.17
N ALA A 58 0.37 11.06 13.79
CA ALA A 58 1.02 10.16 14.74
C ALA A 58 2.27 10.81 15.37
N LEU A 59 3.05 11.56 14.59
CA LEU A 59 4.26 12.24 15.06
C LEU A 59 3.96 13.44 15.95
N LEU A 60 2.81 14.10 15.75
CA LEU A 60 2.39 15.27 16.53
C LEU A 60 1.83 14.93 17.92
N LYS A 61 1.52 13.65 18.19
CA LYS A 61 0.91 13.22 19.45
C LYS A 61 1.85 12.32 20.24
N ASN A 62 1.96 12.56 21.54
CA ASN A 62 2.56 11.59 22.45
C ASN A 62 1.70 10.31 22.50
N GLY A 63 2.36 9.15 22.43
CA GLY A 63 1.73 7.83 22.34
C GLY A 63 1.95 7.15 20.98
N LEU A 64 1.52 5.90 20.89
CA LEU A 64 1.79 5.01 19.78
C LEU A 64 0.60 4.93 18.81
N THR A 65 0.87 5.06 17.52
CA THR A 65 -0.06 4.71 16.44
C THR A 65 0.34 3.36 15.86
N LEU A 66 -0.59 2.41 15.86
CA LEU A 66 -0.37 1.08 15.28
C LEU A 66 -0.71 1.13 13.79
N VAL A 67 0.23 0.77 12.92
CA VAL A 67 0.02 0.68 11.47
C VAL A 67 0.02 -0.77 11.04
N ILE A 68 -1.16 -1.29 10.73
CA ILE A 68 -1.37 -2.67 10.32
C ILE A 68 -1.29 -2.73 8.81
N SER A 69 -0.30 -3.45 8.27
CA SER A 69 -0.11 -3.58 6.83
C SER A 69 0.08 -5.05 6.43
N PRO A 70 -0.50 -5.50 5.30
CA PRO A 70 -0.33 -6.87 4.83
C PRO A 70 1.07 -7.17 4.27
N LEU A 71 1.86 -6.13 4.03
CA LEU A 71 2.99 -6.19 3.10
C LEU A 71 4.27 -5.81 3.83
N ILE A 72 5.08 -6.83 4.16
CA ILE A 72 6.37 -6.63 4.85
C ILE A 72 7.25 -5.62 4.12
N ALA A 73 7.42 -5.75 2.81
CA ALA A 73 8.24 -4.84 2.02
C ALA A 73 7.75 -3.36 2.10
N LEU A 74 6.43 -3.14 2.16
CA LEU A 74 5.89 -1.78 2.33
C LEU A 74 6.18 -1.25 3.73
N MET A 75 6.04 -2.09 4.76
CA MET A 75 6.38 -1.72 6.14
C MET A 75 7.87 -1.36 6.27
N GLU A 76 8.77 -2.16 5.71
CA GLU A 76 10.22 -1.91 5.72
C GLU A 76 10.58 -0.60 5.05
N ASN A 77 9.99 -0.32 3.88
CA ASN A 77 10.24 0.92 3.15
C ASN A 77 9.77 2.16 3.93
N GLN A 78 8.54 2.14 4.45
CA GLN A 78 7.99 3.24 5.27
C GLN A 78 8.81 3.42 6.57
N VAL A 79 9.11 2.28 7.21
CA VAL A 79 10.19 2.00 8.16
C VAL A 79 11.39 2.94 8.05
N GLN A 80 12.17 2.58 7.03
CA GLN A 80 13.44 3.12 6.68
C GLN A 80 13.35 4.61 6.33
N GLN A 81 12.31 5.04 5.59
CA GLN A 81 12.12 6.46 5.26
C GLN A 81 11.96 7.34 6.50
N LEU A 82 11.22 6.86 7.51
CA LEU A 82 11.02 7.58 8.77
C LEU A 82 12.31 7.58 9.61
N GLN A 83 12.99 6.44 9.72
CA GLN A 83 14.23 6.32 10.48
C GLN A 83 15.39 7.12 9.88
N ASN A 84 15.50 7.19 8.55
CA ASN A 84 16.48 8.04 7.85
C ASN A 84 16.28 9.53 8.16
N LYS A 85 15.06 9.92 8.58
CA LYS A 85 14.70 11.26 9.05
C LYS A 85 14.77 11.39 10.57
N GLN A 86 15.34 10.40 11.26
CA GLN A 86 15.45 10.31 12.72
C GLN A 86 14.08 10.39 13.42
N LEU A 87 13.03 9.89 12.78
CA LEU A 87 11.68 9.88 13.35
C LEU A 87 11.43 8.57 14.14
N PRO A 88 10.71 8.64 15.26
CA PRO A 88 10.47 7.51 16.17
C PRO A 88 9.46 6.51 15.60
N ALA A 89 9.92 5.69 14.65
CA ALA A 89 9.14 4.64 14.01
C ALA A 89 9.92 3.32 14.00
N ALA A 90 9.19 2.22 14.19
CA ALA A 90 9.73 0.88 14.12
C ALA A 90 8.72 -0.08 13.47
N LEU A 91 9.17 -1.28 13.15
CA LEU A 91 8.33 -2.34 12.63
C LEU A 91 8.56 -3.64 13.39
N ILE A 92 7.55 -4.52 13.41
CA ILE A 92 7.70 -5.92 13.82
C ILE A 92 7.11 -6.85 12.76
N HIS A 93 7.90 -7.82 12.30
CA HIS A 93 7.41 -8.93 11.46
C HIS A 93 8.21 -10.22 11.69
N SER A 94 7.69 -11.35 11.18
CA SER A 94 8.22 -12.70 11.42
C SER A 94 9.67 -12.92 10.98
N GLN A 95 10.18 -12.13 10.02
CA GLN A 95 11.53 -12.27 9.48
C GLN A 95 12.62 -11.51 10.26
N GLN A 96 12.27 -10.75 11.32
CA GLN A 96 13.26 -10.02 12.11
C GLN A 96 14.02 -10.95 13.07
N SER A 97 15.26 -10.57 13.38
CA SER A 97 16.01 -11.24 14.44
C SER A 97 15.31 -11.05 15.79
N LYS A 98 15.49 -12.01 16.70
CA LYS A 98 14.97 -11.90 18.07
C LYS A 98 15.46 -10.62 18.76
N ARG A 99 16.73 -10.25 18.53
CA ARG A 99 17.35 -9.04 19.08
C ARG A 99 16.63 -7.77 18.62
N ASP A 100 16.39 -7.61 17.32
CA ASP A 100 15.74 -6.41 16.78
C ASP A 100 14.29 -6.29 17.25
N ARG A 101 13.60 -7.44 17.34
CA ARG A 101 12.25 -7.50 17.88
C ARG A 101 12.22 -7.08 19.35
N ASP A 102 13.11 -7.62 20.16
CA ASP A 102 13.17 -7.32 21.60
C ASP A 102 13.55 -5.84 21.84
N GLN A 103 14.44 -5.27 21.02
CA GLN A 103 14.73 -3.83 21.04
C GLN A 103 13.50 -2.99 20.70
N THR A 104 12.75 -3.38 19.66
CA THR A 104 11.52 -2.68 19.28
C THR A 104 10.47 -2.75 20.39
N LEU A 105 10.27 -3.93 21.00
CA LEU A 105 9.34 -4.10 22.11
C LEU A 105 9.73 -3.26 23.34
N LYS A 106 11.03 -3.15 23.65
CA LYS A 106 11.53 -2.23 24.69
C LYS A 106 11.23 -0.77 24.34
N ALA A 107 11.41 -0.35 23.09
CA ALA A 107 11.09 1.01 22.65
C ALA A 107 9.58 1.32 22.76
N VAL A 108 8.72 0.31 22.54
CA VAL A 108 7.27 0.43 22.77
C VAL A 108 6.98 0.61 24.26
N SER A 109 7.51 -0.24 25.14
CA SER A 109 7.23 -0.19 26.58
C SER A 109 7.76 1.09 27.22
N SER A 110 8.90 1.61 26.75
CA SER A 110 9.46 2.91 27.15
C SER A 110 8.79 4.12 26.51
N GLN A 111 7.73 3.93 25.70
CA GLN A 111 6.98 5.00 25.01
C GLN A 111 7.82 5.89 24.06
N ASN A 112 8.95 5.36 23.57
CA ASN A 112 9.89 6.09 22.70
C ASN A 112 9.48 6.06 21.21
N LEU A 113 8.41 5.35 20.88
CA LEU A 113 7.87 5.25 19.52
C LEU A 113 6.61 6.09 19.32
N ARG A 114 6.42 6.57 18.09
CA ARG A 114 5.18 7.22 17.63
C ARG A 114 4.44 6.36 16.62
N LEU A 115 5.17 5.57 15.83
CA LEU A 115 4.59 4.60 14.90
C LEU A 115 5.18 3.20 15.10
N LEU A 116 4.31 2.19 15.12
CA LEU A 116 4.70 0.79 15.06
C LEU A 116 3.99 0.13 13.88
N TYR A 117 4.76 -0.36 12.91
CA TYR A 117 4.26 -1.10 11.77
C TYR A 117 4.28 -2.60 12.06
N LEU A 118 3.19 -3.32 11.76
CA LEU A 118 3.13 -4.75 11.99
C LEU A 118 2.09 -5.45 11.13
N SER A 119 2.27 -6.76 10.93
CA SER A 119 1.23 -7.59 10.33
C SER A 119 0.10 -7.87 11.34
N PRO A 120 -1.12 -8.18 10.90
CA PRO A 120 -2.20 -8.56 11.81
C PRO A 120 -1.88 -9.80 12.65
N GLU A 121 -1.16 -10.78 12.10
CA GLU A 121 -0.74 -11.97 12.84
C GLU A 121 0.26 -11.60 13.95
N THR A 122 1.18 -10.68 13.65
CA THR A 122 2.18 -10.20 14.61
C THR A 122 1.52 -9.41 15.74
N LEU A 123 0.52 -8.57 15.43
CA LEU A 123 -0.28 -7.83 16.41
C LEU A 123 -0.93 -8.75 17.44
N LEU A 124 -1.39 -9.91 17.00
CA LEU A 124 -2.08 -10.89 17.84
C LEU A 124 -1.12 -11.87 18.54
N SER A 125 0.19 -11.75 18.32
CA SER A 125 1.17 -12.61 18.98
C SER A 125 1.31 -12.25 20.48
N LEU A 126 1.51 -13.25 21.33
CA LEU A 126 1.63 -13.05 22.78
C LEU A 126 2.70 -12.01 23.18
N PRO A 127 3.93 -11.99 22.61
CA PRO A 127 4.95 -11.02 23.01
C PRO A 127 4.58 -9.57 22.67
N VAL A 128 3.87 -9.34 21.57
CA VAL A 128 3.43 -8.01 21.17
C VAL A 128 2.21 -7.59 21.99
N TRP A 129 1.24 -8.49 22.12
CA TRP A 129 0.01 -8.24 22.86
C TRP A 129 0.27 -7.94 24.34
N SER A 130 1.21 -8.66 24.97
CA SER A 130 1.57 -8.44 26.38
C SER A 130 2.09 -7.04 26.64
N ILE A 131 2.95 -6.51 25.74
CA ILE A 131 3.46 -5.14 25.83
C ILE A 131 2.37 -4.12 25.54
N LEU A 132 1.60 -4.31 24.46
CA LEU A 132 0.52 -3.37 24.09
C LEU A 132 -0.57 -3.30 25.16
N SER A 133 -0.76 -4.37 25.95
CA SER A 133 -1.74 -4.40 27.05
C SER A 133 -1.26 -3.75 28.35
N GLN A 134 -0.03 -3.26 28.40
CA GLN A 134 0.49 -2.59 29.60
C GLN A 134 -0.18 -1.23 29.79
N ALA A 135 -0.60 -0.92 31.02
CA ALA A 135 -1.36 0.30 31.32
C ALA A 135 -0.60 1.59 30.94
N GLN A 136 0.72 1.60 31.08
CA GLN A 136 1.54 2.75 30.69
C GLN A 136 1.63 2.94 29.18
N VAL A 137 1.42 1.92 28.34
CA VAL A 137 1.54 2.09 26.88
C VAL A 137 0.34 2.86 26.36
N LYS A 138 0.55 4.09 25.90
CA LYS A 138 -0.53 4.94 25.38
C LYS A 138 -0.73 4.69 23.89
N ILE A 139 -1.89 4.18 23.49
CA ILE A 139 -2.24 3.97 22.08
C ILE A 139 -3.18 5.09 21.60
N ASN A 140 -2.79 5.76 20.51
CA ASN A 140 -3.51 6.89 19.95
C ASN A 140 -4.53 6.49 18.87
N GLY A 141 -4.27 5.39 18.16
CA GLY A 141 -5.09 4.96 17.03
C GLY A 141 -4.54 3.71 16.34
N ILE A 142 -5.39 3.10 15.52
CA ILE A 142 -5.06 1.96 14.67
C ILE A 142 -5.29 2.38 13.22
N ILE A 143 -4.27 2.19 12.39
CA ILE A 143 -4.30 2.43 10.96
C ILE A 143 -4.29 1.09 10.27
N LEU A 144 -5.20 0.88 9.33
CA LEU A 144 -5.15 -0.26 8.42
C LEU A 144 -4.73 0.24 7.05
N ASP A 145 -3.52 -0.13 6.62
CA ASP A 145 -3.07 0.14 5.27
C ASP A 145 -3.44 -1.01 4.33
N GLU A 146 -3.65 -0.69 3.06
CA GLU A 146 -4.19 -1.62 2.04
C GLU A 146 -5.44 -2.38 2.51
N ALA A 147 -6.40 -1.64 3.09
CA ALA A 147 -7.62 -2.19 3.69
C ALA A 147 -8.48 -3.03 2.72
N HIS A 148 -8.32 -2.88 1.41
CA HIS A 148 -8.98 -3.72 0.41
C HIS A 148 -8.58 -5.20 0.53
N CYS A 149 -7.41 -5.51 1.11
CA CYS A 149 -6.97 -6.89 1.35
C CYS A 149 -7.95 -7.64 2.24
N LEU A 150 -8.73 -6.96 3.10
CA LEU A 150 -9.81 -7.58 3.88
C LEU A 150 -10.83 -8.33 3.01
N VAL A 151 -11.11 -7.80 1.82
CA VAL A 151 -12.19 -8.27 0.96
C VAL A 151 -11.64 -9.19 -0.12
N GLN A 152 -10.55 -8.77 -0.77
CA GLN A 152 -9.94 -9.54 -1.87
C GLN A 152 -9.37 -10.89 -1.42
N TRP A 153 -8.87 -10.97 -0.20
CA TRP A 153 -8.27 -12.18 0.33
C TRP A 153 -9.30 -13.07 1.06
N GLY A 154 -10.52 -12.56 1.26
CA GLY A 154 -11.60 -13.29 1.92
C GLY A 154 -11.27 -13.70 3.36
N THR A 155 -12.17 -14.47 3.96
CA THR A 155 -12.02 -14.99 5.33
C THR A 155 -11.00 -16.13 5.45
N THR A 156 -10.61 -16.75 4.33
CA THR A 156 -9.74 -17.94 4.29
C THR A 156 -8.26 -17.62 4.16
N PHE A 157 -7.87 -16.53 3.48
CA PHE A 157 -6.45 -16.28 3.20
C PHE A 157 -5.72 -15.61 4.37
N ARG A 158 -6.39 -14.78 5.18
CA ARG A 158 -5.83 -14.22 6.44
C ARG A 158 -6.90 -13.94 7.51
N PRO A 159 -7.33 -14.95 8.30
CA PRO A 159 -8.33 -14.80 9.35
C PRO A 159 -8.00 -13.74 10.41
N ALA A 160 -6.71 -13.43 10.63
CA ALA A 160 -6.28 -12.43 11.62
C ALA A 160 -6.86 -11.03 11.35
N TYR A 161 -7.13 -10.69 10.10
CA TYR A 161 -7.69 -9.40 9.71
C TYR A 161 -9.13 -9.18 10.20
N THR A 162 -9.95 -10.23 10.26
CA THR A 162 -11.34 -10.12 10.75
C THR A 162 -11.39 -9.84 12.26
N ARG A 163 -10.30 -10.16 12.97
CA ARG A 163 -10.16 -9.94 14.42
C ARG A 163 -9.78 -8.50 14.78
N LEU A 164 -9.43 -7.64 13.83
CA LEU A 164 -9.03 -6.25 14.11
C LEU A 164 -10.13 -5.42 14.78
N GLY A 165 -11.40 -5.66 14.45
CA GLY A 165 -12.52 -5.02 15.13
C GLY A 165 -12.59 -5.37 16.63
N ALA A 166 -12.17 -6.59 17.00
CA ALA A 166 -12.08 -7.01 18.40
C ALA A 166 -10.85 -6.43 19.11
N VAL A 167 -9.73 -6.25 18.40
CA VAL A 167 -8.52 -5.60 18.94
C VAL A 167 -8.83 -4.21 19.47
N ARG A 168 -9.56 -3.38 18.71
CA ARG A 168 -9.95 -2.04 19.18
C ARG A 168 -10.74 -2.10 20.49
N ALA A 169 -11.72 -3.01 20.59
CA ALA A 169 -12.54 -3.14 21.80
C ALA A 169 -11.69 -3.53 23.02
N ALA A 170 -10.79 -4.51 22.85
CA ALA A 170 -9.90 -4.96 23.91
C ALA A 170 -8.92 -3.86 24.36
N LEU A 171 -8.21 -3.22 23.43
CA LEU A 171 -7.28 -2.14 23.76
C LEU A 171 -8.01 -0.93 24.36
N SER A 172 -9.20 -0.56 23.85
CA SER A 172 -9.97 0.56 24.40
C SER A 172 -10.38 0.30 25.86
N LYS A 173 -10.71 -0.95 26.20
CA LYS A 173 -11.01 -1.37 27.58
C LYS A 173 -9.77 -1.32 28.47
N ILE A 174 -8.65 -1.85 28.00
CA ILE A 174 -7.37 -1.89 28.76
C ILE A 174 -6.89 -0.47 29.09
N HIS A 175 -6.89 0.42 28.09
CA HIS A 175 -6.38 1.78 28.25
C HIS A 175 -7.45 2.78 28.70
N SER A 176 -8.68 2.32 28.98
CA SER A 176 -9.82 3.16 29.38
C SER A 176 -10.00 4.40 28.48
N ARG A 177 -9.82 4.23 27.17
CA ARG A 177 -9.83 5.34 26.20
C ARG A 177 -10.39 4.86 24.86
N LYS A 178 -11.13 5.73 24.18
CA LYS A 178 -11.57 5.47 22.81
C LYS A 178 -10.37 5.47 21.84
N ILE A 179 -10.19 4.35 21.13
CA ILE A 179 -9.18 4.21 20.08
C ILE A 179 -9.90 4.25 18.72
N ALA A 180 -9.49 5.17 17.85
CA ALA A 180 -10.02 5.29 16.50
C ALA A 180 -9.36 4.32 15.53
N ILE A 181 -10.11 3.84 14.52
CA ILE A 181 -9.57 3.10 13.37
C ILE A 181 -9.69 3.93 12.11
N ALA A 182 -8.59 4.05 11.36
CA ALA A 182 -8.60 4.59 10.01
C ALA A 182 -8.15 3.54 8.99
N ALA A 183 -8.98 3.30 7.97
CA ALA A 183 -8.70 2.36 6.90
C ALA A 183 -8.29 3.11 5.63
N PHE A 184 -7.13 2.78 5.09
CA PHE A 184 -6.55 3.37 3.88
C PHE A 184 -6.51 2.34 2.77
N THR A 185 -6.92 2.73 1.56
CA THR A 185 -6.78 1.90 0.37
C THR A 185 -6.65 2.76 -0.89
N ALA A 186 -6.00 2.21 -1.92
CA ALA A 186 -5.98 2.81 -3.24
C ALA A 186 -7.33 2.77 -3.95
N THR A 187 -8.04 1.65 -3.78
CA THR A 187 -9.28 1.34 -4.48
C THR A 187 -10.21 0.58 -3.57
N ALA A 188 -11.48 0.95 -3.59
CA ALA A 188 -12.56 0.18 -3.01
C ALA A 188 -13.87 0.58 -3.69
N ASP A 189 -14.51 -0.37 -4.36
CA ASP A 189 -15.89 -0.20 -4.81
C ASP A 189 -16.84 -0.16 -3.61
N ILE A 190 -18.13 0.11 -3.86
CA ILE A 190 -19.12 0.29 -2.79
C ILE A 190 -19.21 -0.96 -1.89
N TYR A 191 -19.14 -2.16 -2.48
CA TYR A 191 -19.17 -3.42 -1.74
C TYR A 191 -17.93 -3.58 -0.85
N THR A 192 -16.74 -3.30 -1.38
CA THR A 192 -15.48 -3.34 -0.62
C THR A 192 -15.50 -2.33 0.53
N GLN A 193 -15.99 -1.11 0.28
CA GLN A 193 -16.13 -0.09 1.34
C GLN A 193 -17.04 -0.57 2.47
N GLN A 194 -18.21 -1.14 2.15
CA GLN A 194 -19.15 -1.66 3.15
C GLN A 194 -18.54 -2.82 3.95
N ALA A 195 -17.84 -3.75 3.27
CA ALA A 195 -17.18 -4.87 3.91
C ALA A 195 -16.05 -4.43 4.86
N ILE A 196 -15.26 -3.43 4.49
CA ILE A 196 -14.23 -2.83 5.36
C ILE A 196 -14.89 -2.22 6.61
N ILE A 197 -15.94 -1.41 6.42
CA ILE A 197 -16.66 -0.74 7.53
C ILE A 197 -17.21 -1.77 8.51
N LYS A 198 -17.88 -2.82 8.00
CA LYS A 198 -18.46 -3.89 8.81
C LYS A 198 -17.40 -4.69 9.57
N THR A 199 -16.35 -5.14 8.87
CA THR A 199 -15.30 -6.01 9.44
C THR A 199 -14.51 -5.29 10.54
N LEU A 200 -14.14 -4.02 10.30
CA LEU A 200 -13.42 -3.21 11.28
C LEU A 200 -14.34 -2.59 12.34
N ARG A 201 -15.66 -2.77 12.20
CA ARG A 201 -16.70 -2.19 13.06
C ARG A 201 -16.55 -0.66 13.17
N LEU A 202 -16.28 0.02 12.05
CA LEU A 202 -16.08 1.47 12.05
C LEU A 202 -17.39 2.19 12.44
N TYR A 203 -17.33 3.10 13.41
CA TYR A 203 -18.50 3.83 13.91
C TYR A 203 -18.59 5.21 13.25
N HIS A 204 -19.62 5.40 12.41
CA HIS A 204 -19.84 6.63 11.63
C HIS A 204 -18.53 7.20 11.02
N PRO A 205 -17.80 6.40 10.22
CA PRO A 205 -16.49 6.81 9.73
C PRO A 205 -16.61 8.01 8.80
N ALA A 206 -15.69 8.96 8.94
CA ALA A 206 -15.48 9.99 7.92
C ALA A 206 -15.02 9.30 6.62
N LYS A 207 -15.70 9.57 5.51
CA LYS A 207 -15.38 8.97 4.21
C LYS A 207 -14.67 10.01 3.33
N PHE A 208 -13.46 9.68 2.89
CA PHE A 208 -12.69 10.48 1.94
C PHE A 208 -12.49 9.64 0.69
N LEU A 209 -13.30 9.90 -0.33
CA LEU A 209 -13.36 9.10 -1.54
C LEU A 209 -12.88 9.94 -2.72
N LEU A 210 -11.68 9.65 -3.22
CA LEU A 210 -11.17 10.22 -4.46
C LEU A 210 -11.32 9.23 -5.62
N SER A 211 -11.66 9.78 -6.80
CA SER A 211 -11.66 8.98 -8.02
C SER A 211 -10.27 8.40 -8.27
N PRO A 212 -10.17 7.10 -8.63
CA PRO A 212 -8.91 6.49 -9.03
C PRO A 212 -8.45 6.94 -10.44
N TYR A 213 -9.29 7.72 -11.14
CA TYR A 213 -8.99 8.18 -12.49
C TYR A 213 -7.75 9.08 -12.51
N ARG A 214 -6.85 8.81 -13.45
CA ARG A 214 -5.64 9.60 -13.68
C ARG A 214 -5.63 10.07 -15.13
N LYS A 215 -5.78 11.38 -15.33
CA LYS A 215 -5.78 12.03 -16.66
C LYS A 215 -4.52 11.71 -17.49
N ASN A 216 -3.41 11.40 -16.83
CA ASN A 216 -2.13 11.08 -17.46
C ASN A 216 -1.96 9.59 -17.81
N LEU A 217 -3.00 8.76 -17.67
CA LEU A 217 -2.99 7.36 -18.10
C LEU A 217 -3.79 7.20 -19.39
N HIS A 218 -3.11 6.69 -20.40
CA HIS A 218 -3.72 6.32 -21.67
C HIS A 218 -3.95 4.81 -21.68
N LEU A 219 -5.23 4.43 -21.56
CA LEU A 219 -5.65 3.03 -21.53
C LEU A 219 -5.86 2.58 -22.98
N GLN A 220 -5.18 1.52 -23.40
CA GLN A 220 -5.33 0.95 -24.74
C GLN A 220 -5.54 -0.56 -24.66
N GLY A 221 -6.70 -1.02 -25.13
CA GLY A 221 -7.02 -2.44 -25.27
C GLY A 221 -6.68 -2.95 -26.68
N LYS A 222 -6.11 -4.16 -26.76
CA LYS A 222 -5.95 -4.90 -28.03
C LYS A 222 -6.38 -6.35 -27.84
N ASN A 223 -7.27 -6.84 -28.70
CA ASN A 223 -7.69 -8.24 -28.69
C ASN A 223 -6.69 -9.10 -29.46
N ILE A 224 -6.03 -10.03 -28.75
CA ILE A 224 -5.05 -10.95 -29.36
C ILE A 224 -5.35 -12.36 -28.86
N TRP A 225 -5.84 -13.19 -29.77
CA TRP A 225 -6.46 -14.47 -29.45
C TRP A 225 -5.46 -15.61 -29.24
N THR A 226 -4.22 -15.49 -29.72
CA THR A 226 -3.23 -16.57 -29.67
C THR A 226 -2.09 -16.28 -28.70
N SER A 227 -1.57 -17.32 -28.04
CA SER A 227 -0.39 -17.22 -27.18
C SER A 227 0.85 -16.73 -27.93
N ARG A 228 1.01 -17.16 -29.19
CA ARG A 228 2.10 -16.69 -30.06
C ARG A 228 1.96 -15.20 -30.37
N GLY A 229 0.78 -14.76 -30.81
CA GLY A 229 0.53 -13.35 -31.13
C GLY A 229 0.76 -12.44 -29.92
N ARG A 230 0.41 -12.89 -28.71
CA ARG A 230 0.66 -12.14 -27.46
C ARG A 230 2.15 -11.95 -27.17
N ARG A 231 2.96 -13.00 -27.35
CA ARG A 231 4.43 -12.92 -27.21
C ARG A 231 5.04 -11.95 -28.22
N GLU A 232 4.67 -12.06 -29.49
CA GLU A 232 5.18 -11.18 -30.56
C GLU A 232 4.79 -9.70 -30.33
N GLN A 233 3.55 -9.44 -29.93
CA GLN A 233 3.14 -8.07 -29.62
C GLN A 233 3.85 -7.51 -28.39
N THR A 234 4.20 -8.36 -27.41
CA THR A 234 4.99 -7.96 -26.23
C THR A 234 6.41 -7.58 -26.64
N LEU A 235 7.04 -8.40 -27.49
CA LEU A 235 8.34 -8.11 -28.07
C LEU A 235 8.34 -6.76 -28.80
N LYS A 236 7.39 -6.57 -29.72
CA LYS A 236 7.21 -5.31 -30.45
C LYS A 236 7.03 -4.12 -29.51
N PHE A 237 6.19 -4.27 -28.48
CA PHE A 237 5.95 -3.21 -27.50
C PHE A 237 7.24 -2.77 -26.76
N ILE A 238 8.10 -3.72 -26.39
CA ILE A 238 9.38 -3.44 -25.73
C ILE A 238 10.33 -2.75 -26.70
N GLN A 239 10.44 -3.26 -27.93
CA GLN A 239 11.32 -2.71 -28.97
C GLN A 239 10.92 -1.29 -29.39
N ASP A 240 9.62 -0.98 -29.43
CA ASP A 240 9.10 0.37 -29.71
C ASP A 240 9.40 1.37 -28.57
N LYS A 241 9.98 0.92 -27.45
CA LYS A 241 10.23 1.71 -26.24
C LYS A 241 11.63 1.50 -25.65
N PRO A 242 12.71 1.73 -26.42
CA PRO A 242 14.08 1.39 -26.00
C PRO A 242 14.56 2.16 -24.75
N ASN A 243 14.04 3.36 -24.52
CA ASN A 243 14.42 4.24 -23.40
C ASN A 243 13.36 4.31 -22.29
N GLN A 244 12.42 3.36 -22.25
CA GLN A 244 11.40 3.31 -21.21
C GLN A 244 11.57 2.08 -20.33
N SER A 245 11.08 2.19 -19.09
CA SER A 245 10.97 1.05 -18.18
C SER A 245 9.50 0.73 -17.94
N GLY A 246 9.17 -0.56 -17.81
CA GLY A 246 7.80 -1.01 -17.58
C GLY A 246 7.71 -2.34 -16.85
N LEU A 247 6.48 -2.72 -16.52
CA LEU A 247 6.12 -4.01 -15.95
C LEU A 247 5.16 -4.71 -16.90
N ILE A 248 5.35 -6.01 -17.11
CA ILE A 248 4.50 -6.83 -17.97
C ILE A 248 3.86 -7.88 -17.09
N TYR A 249 2.55 -7.74 -16.87
CA TYR A 249 1.82 -8.63 -15.97
C TYR A 249 1.35 -9.90 -16.69
N VAL A 250 1.59 -11.04 -16.05
CA VAL A 250 1.11 -12.36 -16.48
C VAL A 250 0.43 -13.08 -15.32
N ARG A 251 -0.36 -14.12 -15.63
CA ARG A 251 -1.24 -14.74 -14.63
C ARG A 251 -0.59 -15.80 -13.76
N SER A 252 0.42 -16.49 -14.27
CA SER A 252 1.06 -17.60 -13.58
C SER A 252 2.56 -17.39 -13.44
N ARG A 253 3.14 -18.06 -12.44
CA ARG A 253 4.59 -18.08 -12.20
C ARG A 253 5.32 -18.62 -13.44
N LYS A 254 4.85 -19.76 -13.94
CA LYS A 254 5.33 -20.40 -15.17
C LYS A 254 5.31 -19.45 -16.37
N ALA A 255 4.20 -18.73 -16.59
CA ALA A 255 4.13 -17.77 -17.69
C ALA A 255 5.13 -16.60 -17.53
N SER A 256 5.45 -16.19 -16.30
CA SER A 256 6.44 -15.13 -16.07
C SER A 256 7.85 -15.58 -16.38
N GLU A 257 8.18 -16.82 -16.02
CA GLU A 257 9.46 -17.45 -16.30
C GLU A 257 9.62 -17.68 -17.80
N GLU A 258 8.67 -18.37 -18.44
CA GLU A 258 8.71 -18.69 -19.88
C GLU A 258 8.81 -17.46 -20.77
N LEU A 259 8.05 -16.40 -20.46
CA LEU A 259 8.09 -15.17 -21.26
C LEU A 259 9.40 -14.40 -21.03
N ALA A 260 9.90 -14.35 -19.80
CA ALA A 260 11.19 -13.70 -19.51
C ALA A 260 12.34 -14.44 -20.23
N ASP A 261 12.35 -15.76 -20.23
CA ASP A 261 13.33 -16.58 -20.96
C ASP A 261 13.25 -16.35 -22.47
N TRP A 262 12.04 -16.37 -23.02
CA TRP A 262 11.82 -16.19 -24.46
C TRP A 262 12.26 -14.82 -24.96
N LEU A 263 12.09 -13.77 -24.15
CA LEU A 263 12.56 -12.40 -24.43
C LEU A 263 14.09 -12.30 -24.26
N ARG A 264 14.67 -12.94 -23.24
CA ARG A 264 16.13 -13.01 -23.04
C ARG A 264 16.85 -13.67 -24.21
N PHE A 265 16.29 -14.75 -24.75
CA PHE A 265 16.82 -15.41 -25.95
C PHE A 265 16.86 -14.48 -27.18
N ARG A 266 16.07 -13.40 -27.18
CA ARG A 266 16.06 -12.34 -28.21
C ARG A 266 16.86 -11.11 -27.80
N ASN A 267 17.83 -11.27 -26.90
CA ASN A 267 18.73 -10.22 -26.41
C ASN A 267 18.03 -9.07 -25.67
N LEU A 268 16.82 -9.28 -25.14
CA LEU A 268 16.17 -8.30 -24.26
C LEU A 268 16.51 -8.54 -22.80
N LYS A 269 16.82 -7.45 -22.08
CA LYS A 269 17.10 -7.47 -20.64
C LYS A 269 15.79 -7.56 -19.85
N THR A 270 15.34 -8.79 -19.57
CA THR A 270 14.12 -9.06 -18.79
C THR A 270 14.33 -10.12 -17.70
N LEU A 271 13.67 -9.94 -16.55
CA LEU A 271 13.60 -10.93 -15.48
C LEU A 271 12.15 -11.26 -15.11
N ALA A 272 11.92 -12.48 -14.61
CA ALA A 272 10.66 -12.93 -14.07
C ALA A 272 10.54 -12.53 -12.59
N TYR A 273 9.34 -12.14 -12.13
CA TYR A 273 9.06 -11.89 -10.71
C TYR A 273 7.72 -12.48 -10.29
N HIS A 274 7.75 -13.31 -9.25
CA HIS A 274 6.56 -13.92 -8.66
C HIS A 274 6.79 -14.31 -7.20
N ALA A 275 5.72 -14.66 -6.50
CA ALA A 275 5.74 -15.09 -5.10
C ALA A 275 6.42 -16.45 -4.84
N GLY A 276 7.00 -17.09 -5.87
CA GLY A 276 7.80 -18.31 -5.71
C GLY A 276 9.30 -18.02 -5.53
N LEU A 277 9.73 -16.79 -5.82
CA LEU A 277 11.11 -16.35 -5.63
C LEU A 277 11.39 -16.09 -4.15
N THR A 278 12.64 -16.31 -3.75
CA THR A 278 13.10 -15.94 -2.41
C THR A 278 13.06 -14.42 -2.23
N ASP A 279 12.99 -13.96 -0.98
CA ASP A 279 12.97 -12.52 -0.68
C ASP A 279 14.22 -11.80 -1.19
N GLN A 280 15.38 -12.47 -1.10
CA GLN A 280 16.64 -11.95 -1.62
C GLN A 280 16.60 -11.79 -3.15
N GLN A 281 16.05 -12.77 -3.88
CA GLN A 281 15.86 -12.68 -5.32
C GLN A 281 14.90 -11.55 -5.69
N ARG A 282 13.77 -11.43 -4.98
CA ARG A 282 12.78 -10.37 -5.21
C ARG A 282 13.41 -8.99 -5.02
N ARG A 283 14.09 -8.75 -3.89
CA ARG A 283 14.81 -7.49 -3.61
C ARG A 283 15.88 -7.18 -4.66
N HIS A 284 16.61 -8.20 -5.11
CA HIS A 284 17.62 -8.03 -6.15
C HIS A 284 17.00 -7.55 -7.47
N ILE A 285 15.91 -8.17 -7.93
CA ILE A 285 15.20 -7.79 -9.16
C ILE A 285 14.62 -6.38 -9.04
N GLU A 286 14.00 -6.06 -7.89
CA GLU A 286 13.45 -4.74 -7.60
C GLU A 286 14.54 -3.65 -7.70
N ASN A 287 15.69 -3.88 -7.07
CA ASN A 287 16.83 -2.97 -7.13
C ASN A 287 17.37 -2.78 -8.55
N GLN A 288 17.49 -3.85 -9.33
CA GLN A 288 17.93 -3.74 -10.73
C GLN A 288 16.95 -2.95 -11.60
N TRP A 289 15.64 -3.12 -11.40
CA TRP A 289 14.61 -2.37 -12.12
C TRP A 289 14.54 -0.91 -11.70
N LEU A 290 14.73 -0.62 -10.41
CA LEU A 290 14.82 0.74 -9.88
C LEU A 290 16.04 1.49 -10.45
N GLN A 291 17.19 0.82 -10.55
CA GLN A 291 18.43 1.35 -11.13
C GLN A 291 18.43 1.43 -12.66
N GLY A 292 17.37 0.95 -13.33
CA GLY A 292 17.28 0.94 -14.79
C GLY A 292 18.17 -0.09 -15.49
N LYS A 293 18.85 -0.98 -14.75
CA LYS A 293 19.66 -2.08 -15.31
C LYS A 293 18.80 -3.08 -16.09
N ILE A 294 17.57 -3.27 -15.62
CA ILE A 294 16.54 -4.08 -16.26
C ILE A 294 15.35 -3.17 -16.55
N PRO A 295 15.11 -2.76 -17.80
CA PRO A 295 14.02 -1.85 -18.12
C PRO A 295 12.65 -2.50 -17.97
N PHE A 296 12.51 -3.79 -18.28
CA PHE A 296 11.24 -4.51 -18.23
C PHE A 296 11.29 -5.73 -17.31
N VAL A 297 10.31 -5.86 -16.43
CA VAL A 297 10.14 -7.04 -15.56
C VAL A 297 8.84 -7.74 -15.96
N ILE A 298 8.91 -9.06 -16.16
CA ILE A 298 7.74 -9.90 -16.39
C ILE A 298 7.27 -10.42 -15.04
N CYS A 299 6.06 -10.09 -14.61
CA CYS A 299 5.66 -10.33 -13.24
C CYS A 299 4.24 -10.85 -13.09
N THR A 300 4.00 -11.60 -12.02
CA THR A 300 2.62 -11.81 -11.54
C THR A 300 2.15 -10.62 -10.72
N SER A 301 0.91 -10.70 -10.22
CA SER A 301 0.38 -9.79 -9.21
C SER A 301 1.21 -9.73 -7.92
N ALA A 302 2.33 -10.45 -7.79
CA ALA A 302 3.29 -10.29 -6.70
C ALA A 302 4.11 -8.99 -6.83
N PHE A 303 4.45 -8.50 -8.03
CA PHE A 303 5.29 -7.29 -8.21
C PHE A 303 4.44 -6.01 -8.05
N GLY A 304 4.89 -5.07 -7.21
CA GLY A 304 4.24 -3.74 -7.03
C GLY A 304 3.47 -3.53 -5.73
N MET A 305 3.47 -4.50 -4.80
CA MET A 305 2.96 -4.32 -3.43
C MET A 305 4.14 -3.76 -2.62
N GLY A 306 4.29 -2.43 -2.54
CA GLY A 306 5.31 -1.81 -1.69
C GLY A 306 6.57 -1.27 -2.39
N ILE A 307 6.63 -1.26 -3.73
CA ILE A 307 7.73 -0.65 -4.48
C ILE A 307 7.29 0.75 -4.93
N ASP A 308 7.91 1.81 -4.38
CA ASP A 308 7.74 3.19 -4.86
C ASP A 308 8.99 3.62 -5.65
N LYS A 309 8.84 3.86 -6.95
CA LYS A 309 9.91 4.40 -7.84
C LYS A 309 9.91 5.94 -7.82
N SER A 310 9.55 6.55 -6.68
CA SER A 310 9.55 8.01 -6.50
C SER A 310 10.95 8.60 -6.39
N ASP A 311 11.95 7.84 -5.91
CA ASP A 311 13.32 8.33 -5.69
C ASP A 311 14.10 8.62 -6.99
N CYS A 312 13.57 8.22 -8.14
CA CYS A 312 14.13 8.58 -9.46
C CYS A 312 13.81 10.00 -9.94
N ARG A 313 13.17 10.88 -9.13
CA ARG A 313 12.92 12.29 -9.55
C ARG A 313 14.21 13.12 -9.68
N LYS A 314 15.33 12.69 -9.11
CA LYS A 314 16.64 13.37 -9.24
C LYS A 314 17.40 13.03 -10.52
N GLN A 315 16.98 12.03 -11.30
CA GLN A 315 17.62 11.69 -12.58
C GLN A 315 16.67 12.06 -13.73
N GLN A 316 17.00 13.17 -14.39
CA GLN A 316 16.12 13.97 -15.24
C GLN A 316 15.77 13.36 -16.61
N HIS A 317 15.91 12.04 -16.85
CA HIS A 317 15.85 11.47 -18.21
C HIS A 317 14.92 10.26 -18.46
N LEU A 318 14.19 9.73 -17.48
CA LEU A 318 13.19 8.67 -17.77
C LEU A 318 11.74 9.21 -17.79
N LYS A 319 11.14 9.31 -18.99
CA LYS A 319 9.70 9.48 -19.15
C LYS A 319 8.99 8.24 -18.57
N LYS A 320 8.14 8.48 -17.56
CA LYS A 320 7.59 7.48 -16.64
C LYS A 320 6.36 6.76 -17.22
N SER A 321 6.34 5.43 -17.11
CA SER A 321 5.11 4.64 -16.94
C SER A 321 5.32 3.73 -15.73
N ILE A 322 4.78 4.12 -14.57
CA ILE A 322 4.83 3.30 -13.34
C ILE A 322 3.39 2.92 -13.00
N HIS A 323 3.07 1.64 -13.18
CA HIS A 323 1.78 1.06 -12.84
C HIS A 323 1.89 0.42 -11.45
N SER A 324 1.12 0.94 -10.50
CA SER A 324 0.94 0.34 -9.17
C SER A 324 -0.33 -0.52 -9.13
N LYS A 325 -0.30 -1.61 -8.38
CA LYS A 325 -1.19 -2.79 -8.36
C LYS A 325 -2.72 -2.68 -8.48
N GLN A 326 -3.33 -1.51 -8.45
CA GLN A 326 -4.80 -1.37 -8.55
C GLN A 326 -5.26 -0.33 -9.56
N GLN A 327 -4.50 -0.18 -10.63
CA GLN A 327 -5.01 0.09 -11.97
C GLN A 327 -4.75 -1.15 -12.82
N GLN A 328 -5.34 -2.26 -12.37
CA GLN A 328 -5.12 -3.59 -12.92
C GLN A 328 -5.85 -3.83 -14.26
N LEU A 329 -6.14 -2.78 -15.02
CA LEU A 329 -6.80 -2.91 -16.33
C LEU A 329 -6.02 -2.36 -17.51
N ASP A 330 -4.92 -1.62 -17.33
CA ASP A 330 -4.55 -0.70 -18.42
C ASP A 330 -3.26 -0.94 -19.20
N PHE A 331 -2.56 -2.04 -18.94
CA PHE A 331 -1.82 -2.79 -19.98
C PHE A 331 -1.68 -4.24 -19.50
N VAL A 332 -2.83 -4.86 -19.21
CA VAL A 332 -2.92 -6.32 -19.13
C VAL A 332 -3.01 -6.78 -20.58
N PHE A 333 -2.03 -7.55 -21.07
CA PHE A 333 -2.35 -8.49 -22.14
C PHE A 333 -3.38 -9.42 -21.52
N ASP A 334 -4.67 -9.20 -21.79
CA ASP A 334 -5.69 -10.01 -21.15
C ASP A 334 -5.61 -11.42 -21.73
N PHE A 335 -5.03 -12.30 -20.92
CA PHE A 335 -4.74 -13.66 -21.31
C PHE A 335 -5.98 -14.59 -21.20
N PHE A 336 -7.24 -14.10 -21.12
CA PHE A 336 -8.44 -14.95 -20.92
C PHE A 336 -9.37 -14.85 -22.13
N VAL A 337 -9.58 -16.01 -22.76
CA VAL A 337 -10.86 -16.40 -23.33
C VAL A 337 -11.63 -17.08 -22.19
N ASP A 338 -12.93 -16.84 -22.17
CA ASP A 338 -14.02 -17.42 -21.37
C ASP A 338 -14.46 -16.78 -20.04
N LYS A 339 -15.69 -16.23 -20.13
CA LYS A 339 -16.71 -15.92 -19.12
C LYS A 339 -16.26 -15.15 -17.87
N ILE A 340 -16.58 -13.86 -17.84
CA ILE A 340 -17.40 -13.16 -16.82
C ILE A 340 -17.67 -11.74 -17.37
N TYR A 341 -18.72 -11.63 -18.20
CA TYR A 341 -19.41 -10.36 -18.48
C TYR A 341 -20.88 -10.59 -18.10
N SER A 342 -21.15 -10.68 -16.80
CA SER A 342 -22.52 -10.75 -16.28
C SER A 342 -22.57 -10.27 -14.84
N SER A 343 -22.32 -8.97 -14.62
CA SER A 343 -22.75 -8.23 -13.41
C SER A 343 -22.22 -6.79 -13.36
N ILE A 344 -22.32 -6.03 -14.47
CA ILE A 344 -22.34 -4.56 -14.37
C ILE A 344 -23.82 -4.16 -14.52
N PRO A 345 -24.47 -3.65 -13.46
CA PRO A 345 -25.81 -3.08 -13.58
C PRO A 345 -25.81 -1.98 -14.65
N GLN A 346 -26.82 -2.00 -15.53
CA GLN A 346 -26.99 -1.04 -16.63
C GLN A 346 -27.17 0.43 -16.17
N SER A 347 -27.21 0.71 -14.86
CA SER A 347 -27.49 2.03 -14.29
C SER A 347 -26.34 3.04 -14.35
N ILE A 348 -25.13 2.67 -14.80
CA ILE A 348 -23.98 3.60 -14.96
C ILE A 348 -23.85 4.13 -16.40
N LYS A 349 -24.68 3.68 -17.35
CA LYS A 349 -24.64 4.14 -18.76
C LYS A 349 -25.48 5.39 -19.07
N ARG A 350 -26.14 6.02 -18.10
CA ARG A 350 -26.93 7.24 -18.32
C ARG A 350 -26.66 8.29 -17.25
N GLN A 351 -25.58 9.03 -17.42
CA GLN A 351 -25.43 10.40 -16.90
C GLN A 351 -24.27 11.11 -17.60
N GLN A 352 -24.26 11.07 -18.94
CA GLN A 352 -23.61 12.03 -19.82
C GLN A 352 -24.44 12.07 -21.12
N SER A 353 -25.54 12.82 -21.05
CA SER A 353 -26.20 13.49 -22.16
C SER A 353 -26.71 14.80 -21.62
#